data_AF-A0A9P6ZBR0-F1
#
_entry.id   AF-A0A9P6ZBR0-F1
#
_cell.length_a   1.000
_cell.length_b   1.000
_cell.length_c   1.000
_cell.angle_alpha   90.00
_cell.angle_beta   90.00
_cell.angle_gamma   90.00
#
_symmetry.space_group_name_H-M   'P 1'
#
loop_
_entity.id
_entity.type
_entity.pdbx_description
1 polymer ?
#
loop_
_entity_poly.entity_id
_entity_poly.type
_entity_poly.pdbx_seq_one_letter_code
_entity_poly.pdbx_strand_id
1 'polypeptide(L)'
;MSFDIPGYFLDLKTKKYYKITQTGPYSMPELRKRLAAEEEQAKTIKAEIKRSKPRPATIVDFCRQRATGTNHQLTFNSNAGIFMNSLKHRSTIVTSEDFQDAQIVMTGGSEYGSMLVASKDQLCYNFGYQLNPSFQMWRYGYCNIQNGGSTVTSIQYTPENQKRDCSTVSLSTSNGIFERITVPKDLVLSTDEAKQLLTDDVPTRDGNQLKQFPAQSRNMGRVEAMFSEHREMIWSLDTDYAKDCAVLGGEKRVYQLTGDLRRIASSKINSAAFDVRLSKWQPNHCLAGLRNGTIQLFDLRRKPLSFNAICEASSSVTKIVEMDSQQLLCVSLDGSISIWDKRKFRKEPVRRLSGHVNEATHGLAFDVDLDNELLLVSGNDGCVRIWSLSNSASSQPMWTSEKFTRHVTSAKLFIDKQFPAIQPNWLPYSTLKRHNPGVLIFANENNSNVAKYYSIF
;
A
#
# COMPACT_ATOMS: atom_id res chain seq x y z
N MET A 1 53.58 9.24 -0.33
CA MET A 1 54.72 8.49 -0.93
C MET A 1 55.03 7.26 -0.07
N SER A 2 55.70 6.22 -0.60
CA SER A 2 56.20 5.06 0.18
C SER A 2 57.74 4.93 0.05
N PHE A 3 58.41 4.45 1.11
CA PHE A 3 59.86 4.27 1.23
C PHE A 3 60.26 2.82 1.51
N ASP A 4 59.47 1.85 1.03
CA ASP A 4 59.65 0.43 1.37
C ASP A 4 60.99 -0.17 0.86
N ILE A 5 61.66 0.51 -0.09
CA ILE A 5 62.94 0.09 -0.67
C ILE A 5 64.05 1.07 -0.25
N PRO A 6 65.16 0.62 0.36
CA PRO A 6 66.26 1.50 0.77
C PRO A 6 66.86 2.27 -0.41
N GLY A 7 66.95 3.60 -0.28
CA GLY A 7 67.55 4.48 -1.29
C GLY A 7 66.63 4.87 -2.45
N TYR A 8 65.38 4.40 -2.47
CA TYR A 8 64.37 4.77 -3.44
C TYR A 8 63.06 5.19 -2.74
N PHE A 9 62.23 5.96 -3.43
CA PHE A 9 60.86 6.22 -2.98
C PHE A 9 59.88 6.03 -4.13
N LEU A 10 58.68 5.56 -3.80
CA LEU A 10 57.57 5.37 -4.74
C LEU A 10 56.68 6.61 -4.72
N ASP A 11 56.57 7.28 -5.87
CA ASP A 11 55.54 8.29 -6.08
C ASP A 11 54.24 7.59 -6.50
N LEU A 12 53.23 7.67 -5.63
CA LEU A 12 51.93 7.02 -5.83
C LEU A 12 51.11 7.67 -6.95
N LYS A 13 51.38 8.94 -7.32
CA LYS A 13 50.67 9.64 -8.40
C LYS A 13 51.15 9.13 -9.77
N THR A 14 52.46 9.00 -9.94
CA THR A 14 53.05 8.52 -11.20
C THR A 14 53.26 7.00 -11.23
N LYS A 15 53.10 6.31 -10.09
CA LYS A 15 53.38 4.87 -9.89
C LYS A 15 54.79 4.47 -10.35
N LYS A 16 55.79 5.31 -10.07
CA LYS A 16 57.21 5.12 -10.47
C LYS A 16 58.13 5.27 -9.27
N TYR A 17 59.25 4.54 -9.29
CA TYR A 17 60.32 4.63 -8.30
C TYR A 17 61.35 5.66 -8.71
N TYR A 18 61.77 6.49 -7.75
CA TYR A 18 62.84 7.48 -7.94
C TYR A 18 63.96 7.25 -6.91
N LYS A 19 65.21 7.45 -7.35
CA LYS A 19 66.39 7.32 -6.48
C LYS A 19 66.52 8.56 -5.59
N ILE A 20 66.76 8.35 -4.31
CA ILE A 20 66.99 9.42 -3.34
C ILE A 20 68.41 9.96 -3.56
N THR A 21 68.53 11.27 -3.81
CA THR A 21 69.82 11.95 -4.02
C THR A 21 70.27 12.67 -2.73
N GLN A 22 71.57 12.94 -2.59
CA GLN A 22 72.09 13.67 -1.42
C GLN A 22 71.72 15.16 -1.44
N THR A 23 71.59 15.75 -2.63
CA THR A 23 71.17 17.15 -2.86
C THR A 23 70.16 17.23 -4.01
N GLY A 24 69.36 18.29 -4.02
CA GLY A 24 68.34 18.54 -5.05
C GLY A 24 66.91 18.08 -4.69
N PRO A 25 66.00 18.04 -5.68
CA PRO A 25 64.55 17.94 -5.45
C PRO A 25 64.06 16.57 -4.95
N TYR A 26 64.93 15.56 -4.99
CA TYR A 26 64.71 14.20 -4.47
C TYR A 26 65.59 13.89 -3.26
N SER A 27 66.04 14.94 -2.57
CA SER A 27 66.77 14.79 -1.31
C SER A 27 65.84 14.47 -0.14
N MET A 28 66.37 13.77 0.86
CA MET A 28 65.61 13.40 2.06
C MET A 28 64.93 14.58 2.78
N PRO A 29 65.57 15.77 2.93
CA PRO A 29 64.91 16.91 3.56
C PRO A 29 63.69 17.43 2.77
N GLU A 30 63.80 17.51 1.44
CA GLU A 30 62.69 17.96 0.60
C GLU A 30 61.54 16.95 0.54
N LEU A 31 61.86 15.65 0.45
CA LEU A 31 60.85 14.60 0.44
C LEU A 31 60.07 14.54 1.77
N ARG A 32 60.74 14.77 2.90
CA ARG A 32 60.07 14.91 4.21
C ARG A 32 59.14 16.12 4.26
N LYS A 33 59.55 17.25 3.69
CA LYS A 33 58.72 18.46 3.60
C LYS A 33 57.46 18.22 2.75
N ARG A 34 57.58 17.49 1.63
CA ARG A 34 56.44 17.11 0.78
C ARG A 34 55.49 16.14 1.49
N LEU A 35 56.03 15.17 2.22
CA LEU A 35 55.22 14.20 2.96
C LEU A 35 54.43 14.86 4.09
N ALA A 36 55.04 15.82 4.81
CA ALA A 36 54.35 16.62 5.82
C ALA A 36 53.19 17.44 5.21
N ALA A 37 53.39 18.05 4.04
CA ALA A 37 52.34 18.80 3.33
C ALA A 37 51.20 17.88 2.85
N GLU A 38 51.51 16.67 2.38
CA GLU A 38 50.49 15.67 2.01
C GLU A 38 49.69 15.20 3.24
N GLU A 39 50.33 15.02 4.39
CA GLU A 39 49.64 14.66 5.64
C GLU A 39 48.74 15.77 6.16
N GLU A 40 49.14 17.04 6.06
CA GLU A 40 48.29 18.18 6.41
C GLU A 40 47.09 18.29 5.48
N GLN A 41 47.28 18.13 4.16
CA GLN A 41 46.18 18.07 3.19
C GLN A 41 45.25 16.88 3.43
N ALA A 42 45.79 15.72 3.80
CA ALA A 42 44.97 14.56 4.15
C ALA A 42 44.17 14.79 5.44
N LYS A 43 44.73 15.52 6.41
CA LYS A 43 44.02 15.92 7.65
C LYS A 43 42.91 16.93 7.37
N THR A 44 43.13 17.93 6.51
CA THR A 44 42.09 18.89 6.13
C THR A 44 40.97 18.23 5.34
N ILE A 45 41.28 17.36 4.37
CA ILE A 45 40.28 16.58 3.62
C ILE A 45 39.49 15.64 4.56
N LYS A 46 40.16 14.95 5.50
CA LYS A 46 39.47 14.13 6.51
C LYS A 46 38.58 14.96 7.45
N ALA A 47 38.99 16.19 7.77
CA ALA A 47 38.20 17.11 8.59
C ALA A 47 36.98 17.65 7.83
N GLU A 48 37.11 17.94 6.53
CA GLU A 48 35.99 18.28 5.63
C GLU A 48 35.01 17.12 5.46
N ILE A 49 35.50 15.89 5.24
CA ILE A 49 34.65 14.69 5.16
C ILE A 49 33.91 14.43 6.49
N LYS A 50 34.52 14.77 7.64
CA LYS A 50 33.85 14.73 8.95
C LYS A 50 32.78 15.83 9.09
N ARG A 51 33.01 17.02 8.54
CA ARG A 51 32.05 18.14 8.55
C ARG A 51 30.90 17.94 7.56
N SER A 52 31.12 17.22 6.45
CA SER A 52 30.15 17.01 5.38
C SER A 52 29.25 15.77 5.55
N LYS A 53 29.34 15.05 6.67
CA LYS A 53 28.29 14.08 7.01
C LYS A 53 27.07 14.87 7.45
N PRO A 54 25.94 14.88 6.71
CA PRO A 54 24.72 15.47 7.22
C PRO A 54 24.39 14.77 8.53
N ARG A 55 24.22 15.55 9.61
CA ARG A 55 23.66 15.00 10.85
C ARG A 55 22.33 14.34 10.48
N PRO A 56 22.02 13.12 10.93
CA PRO A 56 20.67 12.59 10.77
C PRO A 56 19.72 13.61 11.39
N ALA A 57 18.77 14.12 10.60
CA ALA A 57 17.83 15.11 11.07
C ALA A 57 17.12 14.56 12.31
N THR A 58 17.31 15.20 13.46
CA THR A 58 16.60 14.84 14.68
C THR A 58 15.10 15.02 14.44
N ILE A 59 14.25 14.16 15.00
CA ILE A 59 12.78 14.25 14.91
C ILE A 59 12.28 15.69 15.17
N VAL A 60 12.92 16.40 16.11
CA VAL A 60 12.59 17.78 16.47
C VAL A 60 12.89 18.78 15.34
N ASP A 61 14.01 18.60 14.62
CA ASP A 61 14.43 19.49 13.54
C ASP A 61 13.54 19.30 12.30
N PHE A 62 13.13 18.05 12.03
CA PHE A 62 12.16 17.73 10.99
C PHE A 62 10.76 18.28 11.31
N CYS A 63 10.27 18.09 12.54
CA CYS A 63 8.99 18.65 12.97
C CYS A 63 8.97 20.19 12.94
N ARG A 64 10.10 20.85 13.27
CA ARG A 64 10.24 22.31 13.15
C ARG A 64 10.21 22.78 11.70
N GLN A 65 10.94 22.13 10.79
CA GLN A 65 10.94 22.48 9.36
C GLN A 65 9.56 22.30 8.71
N ARG A 66 8.76 21.32 9.19
CA ARG A 66 7.38 21.12 8.74
C ARG A 66 6.41 22.15 9.32
N ALA A 67 6.61 22.59 10.56
CA ALA A 67 5.83 23.65 11.19
C ALA A 67 6.06 25.02 10.55
N THR A 68 7.21 25.26 9.93
CA THR A 68 7.58 26.53 9.28
C THR A 68 7.20 26.61 7.79
N GLY A 69 6.56 25.58 7.21
CA GLY A 69 6.02 25.63 5.84
C GLY A 69 7.06 25.77 4.72
N THR A 70 8.35 25.61 5.03
CA THR A 70 9.43 25.68 4.04
C THR A 70 9.55 24.35 3.30
N ASN A 71 8.97 24.27 2.10
CA ASN A 71 9.20 23.17 1.16
C ASN A 71 10.58 23.32 0.50
N HIS A 72 11.42 22.29 0.57
CA HIS A 72 12.08 21.68 -0.60
C HIS A 72 12.86 20.41 -0.20
N GLN A 73 12.51 19.30 -0.85
CA GLN A 73 13.39 18.14 -1.13
C GLN A 73 14.09 17.43 0.05
N LEU A 74 13.32 16.95 1.03
CA LEU A 74 13.71 15.74 1.76
C LEU A 74 12.77 14.62 1.34
N THR A 75 13.20 13.84 0.36
CA THR A 75 12.59 12.56 -0.03
C THR A 75 12.35 11.72 1.21
N PHE A 76 11.10 11.27 1.39
CA PHE A 76 10.64 10.39 2.48
C PHE A 76 11.60 9.20 2.73
N ASN A 77 12.30 8.77 1.68
CA ASN A 77 13.11 7.56 1.59
C ASN A 77 14.21 7.41 2.65
N SER A 78 14.86 8.48 3.13
CA SER A 78 15.99 8.29 4.08
C SER A 78 15.54 8.15 5.53
N ASN A 79 14.37 8.69 5.90
CA ASN A 79 13.89 8.75 7.29
C ASN A 79 12.53 8.08 7.50
N ALA A 80 11.88 7.54 6.45
CA ALA A 80 10.60 6.82 6.55
C ALA A 80 10.66 5.73 7.64
N GLY A 81 11.77 5.00 7.78
CA GLY A 81 11.93 4.00 8.85
C GLY A 81 11.80 4.57 10.25
N ILE A 82 12.36 5.76 10.50
CA ILE A 82 12.27 6.43 11.81
C ILE A 82 10.83 6.87 12.07
N PHE A 83 10.14 7.39 11.04
CA PHE A 83 8.72 7.72 11.15
C PHE A 83 7.90 6.48 11.43
N MET A 84 8.00 5.44 10.61
CA MET A 84 7.18 4.23 10.78
C MET A 84 7.42 3.57 12.14
N ASN A 85 8.65 3.59 12.68
CA ASN A 85 8.93 3.14 14.06
C ASN A 85 8.20 3.92 15.16
N SER A 86 7.75 5.13 14.88
CA SER A 86 7.01 5.98 15.82
C SER A 86 5.49 5.90 15.69
N LEU A 87 4.96 5.06 14.78
CA LEU A 87 3.53 4.77 14.70
C LEU A 87 3.05 4.10 15.99
N LYS A 88 2.09 4.73 16.65
CA LYS A 88 1.45 4.20 17.86
C LYS A 88 -0.06 4.14 17.69
N HIS A 89 -0.67 3.18 18.38
CA HIS A 89 -2.12 3.07 18.49
C HIS A 89 -2.69 4.35 19.14
N ARG A 90 -3.78 4.88 18.55
CA ARG A 90 -4.43 6.11 19.04
C ARG A 90 -5.84 5.90 19.51
N SER A 91 -6.61 5.23 18.68
CA SER A 91 -8.05 5.15 18.85
C SER A 91 -8.53 3.81 18.34
N THR A 92 -9.60 3.36 18.97
CA THR A 92 -10.25 2.09 18.69
C THR A 92 -11.73 2.40 18.60
N ILE A 93 -12.35 2.05 17.49
CA ILE A 93 -13.80 2.09 17.35
C ILE A 93 -14.28 0.65 17.21
N VAL A 94 -15.16 0.23 18.12
CA VAL A 94 -15.80 -1.09 18.09
C VAL A 94 -17.09 -0.96 17.31
N THR A 95 -17.23 -1.75 16.26
CA THR A 95 -18.50 -1.85 15.53
C THR A 95 -19.39 -2.84 16.23
N SER A 96 -20.66 -2.49 16.44
CA SER A 96 -21.67 -3.34 17.07
C SER A 96 -22.11 -4.53 16.21
N GLU A 97 -21.58 -4.67 15.00
CA GLU A 97 -22.03 -5.64 13.99
C GLU A 97 -21.00 -6.76 13.81
N ASP A 98 -21.50 -8.00 13.79
CA ASP A 98 -20.70 -9.20 13.57
C ASP A 98 -20.61 -9.52 12.08
N PHE A 99 -19.68 -8.86 11.39
CA PHE A 99 -19.33 -9.20 10.01
C PHE A 99 -18.55 -10.52 9.96
N GLN A 100 -19.18 -11.56 9.43
CA GLN A 100 -18.51 -12.83 9.12
C GLN A 100 -17.87 -12.76 7.72
N ASP A 101 -16.58 -13.12 7.63
CA ASP A 101 -15.80 -13.13 6.39
C ASP A 101 -15.86 -11.79 5.61
N ALA A 102 -15.78 -10.68 6.34
CA ALA A 102 -15.93 -9.34 5.80
C ALA A 102 -14.88 -9.01 4.75
N GLN A 103 -15.32 -8.67 3.54
CA GLN A 103 -14.47 -8.06 2.51
C GLN A 103 -14.64 -6.55 2.55
N ILE A 104 -13.53 -5.82 2.70
CA ILE A 104 -13.56 -4.41 3.06
C ILE A 104 -12.70 -3.60 2.11
N VAL A 105 -13.29 -2.53 1.58
CA VAL A 105 -12.56 -1.51 0.82
C VAL A 105 -12.65 -0.18 1.53
N MET A 106 -11.49 0.36 1.86
CA MET A 106 -11.35 1.70 2.39
C MET A 106 -10.89 2.63 1.26
N THR A 107 -11.66 3.68 0.99
CA THR A 107 -11.28 4.78 0.10
C THR A 107 -10.62 5.86 0.94
N GLY A 108 -9.59 6.51 0.39
CA GLY A 108 -8.78 7.48 1.13
C GLY A 108 -8.41 8.67 0.24
N GLY A 109 -9.22 8.90 -0.81
CA GLY A 109 -8.96 9.90 -1.84
C GLY A 109 -9.33 11.33 -1.42
N SER A 110 -9.37 12.22 -2.41
CA SER A 110 -9.45 13.68 -2.27
C SER A 110 -10.74 14.26 -1.68
N GLU A 111 -11.82 13.48 -1.57
CA GLU A 111 -13.11 13.95 -1.04
C GLU A 111 -13.21 13.62 0.46
N TYR A 112 -13.80 12.48 0.84
CA TYR A 112 -13.92 12.04 2.23
C TYR A 112 -13.50 10.57 2.37
N GLY A 113 -13.19 10.15 3.60
CA GLY A 113 -12.88 8.75 3.89
C GLY A 113 -14.17 7.93 3.89
N SER A 114 -14.30 7.00 2.93
CA SER A 114 -15.42 6.06 2.88
C SER A 114 -14.92 4.62 3.05
N MET A 115 -15.68 3.80 3.75
CA MET A 115 -15.35 2.41 4.01
C MET A 115 -16.57 1.55 3.70
N LEU A 116 -16.40 0.62 2.78
CA LEU A 116 -17.43 -0.32 2.37
C LEU A 116 -17.10 -1.69 2.95
N VAL A 117 -18.07 -2.29 3.64
CA VAL A 117 -17.95 -3.61 4.24
C VAL A 117 -18.99 -4.53 3.62
N ALA A 118 -18.54 -5.50 2.83
CA ALA A 118 -19.39 -6.57 2.33
C ALA A 118 -19.30 -7.77 3.28
N SER A 119 -20.41 -8.07 3.96
CA SER A 119 -20.54 -9.23 4.84
C SER A 119 -21.17 -10.41 4.10
N LYS A 120 -20.99 -11.61 4.66
CA LYS A 120 -21.70 -12.83 4.24
C LYS A 120 -23.22 -12.74 4.40
N ASP A 121 -23.71 -11.81 5.23
CA ASP A 121 -25.14 -11.61 5.52
C ASP A 121 -25.94 -10.99 4.37
N GLN A 122 -25.42 -11.04 3.14
CA GLN A 122 -26.02 -10.43 1.94
C GLN A 122 -26.16 -8.90 2.03
N LEU A 123 -25.48 -8.27 2.98
CA LEU A 123 -25.52 -6.83 3.19
C LEU A 123 -24.14 -6.22 2.93
N CYS A 124 -24.13 -5.14 2.15
CA CYS A 124 -23.00 -4.24 2.03
C CYS A 124 -23.29 -2.96 2.81
N TYR A 125 -22.44 -2.68 3.79
CA TYR A 125 -22.54 -1.54 4.68
C TYR A 125 -21.64 -0.41 4.19
N ASN A 126 -22.14 0.83 4.21
CA ASN A 126 -21.36 2.02 3.92
C ASN A 126 -21.08 2.79 5.22
N PHE A 127 -19.80 2.99 5.49
CA PHE A 127 -19.28 3.74 6.63
C PHE A 127 -18.56 4.98 6.14
N GLY A 128 -18.85 6.12 6.77
CA GLY A 128 -18.01 7.30 6.68
C GLY A 128 -16.98 7.27 7.81
N TYR A 129 -15.76 7.68 7.51
CA TYR A 129 -14.77 7.91 8.56
C TYR A 129 -13.98 9.18 8.31
N GLN A 130 -13.60 9.82 9.41
CA GLN A 130 -12.79 11.02 9.41
C GLN A 130 -11.61 10.79 10.35
N LEU A 131 -10.40 11.07 9.88
CA LEU A 131 -9.18 10.89 10.68
C LEU A 131 -8.84 12.10 11.56
N ASN A 132 -9.23 13.30 11.14
CA ASN A 132 -8.91 14.58 11.79
C ASN A 132 -10.20 15.31 12.20
N PRO A 133 -10.28 15.92 13.41
CA PRO A 133 -9.23 16.05 14.43
C PRO A 133 -9.01 14.80 15.30
N SER A 134 -10.02 13.96 15.46
CA SER A 134 -9.94 12.64 16.08
C SER A 134 -10.50 11.60 15.11
N PHE A 135 -10.02 10.36 15.21
CA PHE A 135 -10.57 9.29 14.40
C PHE A 135 -12.02 9.02 14.83
N GLN A 136 -12.93 9.25 13.91
CA GLN A 136 -14.36 9.03 14.06
C GLN A 136 -14.85 8.19 12.89
N MET A 137 -15.79 7.30 13.16
CA MET A 137 -16.42 6.44 12.17
C MET A 137 -17.91 6.36 12.46
N TRP A 138 -18.72 6.41 11.41
CA TRP A 138 -20.16 6.37 11.51
C TRP A 138 -20.75 5.58 10.35
N ARG A 139 -21.95 5.05 10.56
CA ARG A 139 -22.68 4.30 9.54
C ARG A 139 -23.58 5.23 8.74
N TYR A 140 -23.45 5.21 7.41
CA TYR A 140 -24.36 5.91 6.49
C TYR A 140 -25.55 5.04 6.12
N GLY A 141 -25.33 3.77 5.80
CA GLY A 141 -26.42 2.91 5.38
C GLY A 141 -25.97 1.52 4.98
N TYR A 142 -26.87 0.80 4.33
CA TYR A 142 -26.58 -0.52 3.78
C TYR A 142 -27.35 -0.74 2.48
N CYS A 143 -26.86 -1.66 1.66
CA CYS A 143 -27.58 -2.17 0.51
C CYS A 143 -27.56 -3.69 0.50
N ASN A 144 -28.64 -4.27 -0.01
CA ASN A 144 -28.76 -5.73 -0.16
C ASN A 144 -28.04 -6.15 -1.44
N ILE A 145 -27.18 -7.15 -1.34
CA ILE A 145 -26.51 -7.79 -2.48
C ILE A 145 -27.30 -9.06 -2.79
N GLN A 146 -27.72 -9.26 -4.05
CA GLN A 146 -28.52 -10.42 -4.46
C GLN A 146 -27.64 -11.68 -4.57
N ASN A 147 -27.12 -12.15 -3.44
CA ASN A 147 -26.08 -13.17 -3.41
C ASN A 147 -26.59 -14.60 -3.18
N GLY A 148 -27.87 -14.80 -2.87
CA GLY A 148 -28.41 -16.15 -2.65
C GLY A 148 -27.61 -17.00 -1.63
N GLY A 149 -26.95 -16.35 -0.66
CA GLY A 149 -26.09 -16.98 0.35
C GLY A 149 -24.61 -17.15 -0.03
N SER A 150 -24.15 -16.64 -1.18
CA SER A 150 -22.75 -16.72 -1.60
C SER A 150 -21.83 -15.75 -0.85
N THR A 151 -20.55 -16.12 -0.68
CA THR A 151 -19.54 -15.22 -0.10
C THR A 151 -19.03 -14.23 -1.14
N VAL A 152 -18.74 -13.00 -0.70
CA VAL A 152 -18.06 -12.00 -1.53
C VAL A 152 -16.57 -12.34 -1.55
N THR A 153 -15.99 -12.43 -2.74
CA THR A 153 -14.60 -12.84 -2.94
C THR A 153 -13.67 -11.65 -3.17
N SER A 154 -14.16 -10.62 -3.86
CA SER A 154 -13.45 -9.38 -4.05
C SER A 154 -14.41 -8.20 -4.17
N ILE A 155 -13.94 -7.04 -3.72
CA ILE A 155 -14.64 -5.76 -3.80
C ILE A 155 -13.64 -4.73 -4.31
N GLN A 156 -14.09 -3.90 -5.24
CA GLN A 156 -13.29 -2.79 -5.76
C GLN A 156 -14.14 -1.53 -5.76
N TYR A 157 -13.63 -0.49 -5.10
CA TYR A 157 -14.16 0.85 -5.25
C TYR A 157 -13.57 1.47 -6.51
N THR A 158 -14.43 2.04 -7.35
CA THR A 158 -13.94 2.82 -8.49
C THR A 158 -14.39 4.27 -8.35
N PRO A 159 -13.44 5.22 -8.27
CA PRO A 159 -13.78 6.62 -8.19
C PRO A 159 -14.39 7.04 -9.53
N GLU A 160 -15.71 7.18 -9.55
CA GLU A 160 -16.43 7.63 -10.73
C GLU A 160 -16.10 9.11 -11.02
N ASN A 161 -16.24 9.50 -12.29
CA ASN A 161 -16.06 10.88 -12.74
C ASN A 161 -16.86 11.85 -11.86
N GLN A 162 -16.24 12.99 -11.52
CA GLN A 162 -16.74 14.07 -10.64
C GLN A 162 -18.16 14.60 -10.93
N LYS A 163 -18.86 14.12 -11.96
CA LYS A 163 -20.18 14.57 -12.43
C LYS A 163 -21.37 13.77 -11.90
N ARG A 164 -21.17 12.63 -11.24
CA ARG A 164 -22.27 11.83 -10.65
C ARG A 164 -22.25 11.92 -9.12
N ASP A 165 -23.43 12.02 -8.52
CA ASP A 165 -23.67 12.00 -7.07
C ASP A 165 -23.54 10.58 -6.48
N CYS A 166 -23.10 9.61 -7.27
CA CYS A 166 -22.88 8.23 -6.88
C CYS A 166 -21.43 7.83 -7.15
N SER A 167 -20.97 6.84 -6.39
CA SER A 167 -19.74 6.11 -6.59
C SER A 167 -20.06 4.68 -6.98
N THR A 168 -19.31 4.13 -7.93
CA THR A 168 -19.51 2.76 -8.41
C THR A 168 -18.63 1.78 -7.64
N VAL A 169 -19.26 0.73 -7.13
CA VAL A 169 -18.62 -0.38 -6.42
C VAL A 169 -18.84 -1.63 -7.24
N SER A 170 -17.77 -2.39 -7.44
CA SER A 170 -17.84 -3.67 -8.14
C SER A 170 -17.57 -4.81 -7.17
N LEU A 171 -18.41 -5.85 -7.22
CA LEU A 171 -18.39 -7.00 -6.32
C LEU A 171 -18.34 -8.29 -7.12
N SER A 172 -17.49 -9.23 -6.70
CA SER A 172 -17.51 -10.61 -7.19
C SER A 172 -17.93 -11.57 -6.09
N THR A 173 -18.65 -12.62 -6.47
CA THR A 173 -19.14 -13.63 -5.54
C THR A 173 -18.63 -15.02 -5.86
N SER A 174 -18.70 -15.91 -4.86
CA SER A 174 -18.31 -17.31 -5.00
C SER A 174 -19.15 -18.08 -6.02
N ASN A 175 -20.38 -17.61 -6.29
CA ASN A 175 -21.33 -18.26 -7.22
C ASN A 175 -21.16 -17.80 -8.68
N GLY A 176 -20.07 -17.07 -8.98
CA GLY A 176 -19.78 -16.59 -10.32
C GLY A 176 -20.63 -15.41 -10.76
N ILE A 177 -21.20 -14.68 -9.79
CA ILE A 177 -21.92 -13.43 -10.06
C ILE A 177 -20.95 -12.28 -9.86
N PHE A 178 -20.99 -11.36 -10.80
CA PHE A 178 -20.27 -10.11 -10.78
C PHE A 178 -21.28 -8.97 -10.92
N GLU A 179 -21.34 -8.11 -9.90
CA GLU A 179 -22.30 -7.01 -9.83
C GLU A 179 -21.58 -5.67 -9.74
N ARG A 180 -22.08 -4.69 -10.49
CA ARG A 180 -21.77 -3.28 -10.25
C ARG A 180 -22.94 -2.63 -9.55
N ILE A 181 -22.66 -2.04 -8.40
CA ILE A 181 -23.61 -1.35 -7.56
C ILE A 181 -23.21 0.13 -7.48
N THR A 182 -24.16 1.02 -7.69
CA THR A 182 -23.96 2.45 -7.35
C THR A 182 -24.28 2.67 -5.91
N VAL A 183 -23.33 3.22 -5.17
CA VAL A 183 -23.51 3.72 -3.82
C VAL A 183 -23.53 5.25 -3.90
N PRO A 184 -24.49 5.96 -3.29
CA PRO A 184 -24.46 7.42 -3.24
C PRO A 184 -23.13 7.91 -2.65
N LYS A 185 -22.60 9.02 -3.17
CA LYS A 185 -21.45 9.68 -2.57
C LYS A 185 -21.80 10.12 -1.15
N ASP A 186 -20.80 10.07 -0.28
CA ASP A 186 -20.96 10.41 1.13
C ASP A 186 -21.58 11.80 1.28
N LEU A 187 -22.72 11.84 1.97
CA LEU A 187 -23.39 13.09 2.26
C LEU A 187 -22.61 13.82 3.35
N VAL A 188 -22.43 15.11 3.15
CA VAL A 188 -21.88 16.02 4.16
C VAL A 188 -22.77 15.94 5.39
N LEU A 189 -22.20 15.53 6.53
CA LEU A 189 -22.91 15.48 7.81
C LEU A 189 -23.47 16.87 8.16
N SER A 190 -24.67 16.92 8.71
CA SER A 190 -25.23 18.17 9.24
C SER A 190 -24.39 18.72 10.41
N THR A 191 -24.51 20.02 10.69
CA THR A 191 -23.78 20.65 11.80
C THR A 191 -24.10 20.02 13.16
N ASP A 192 -25.30 19.49 13.33
CA ASP A 192 -25.73 18.88 14.58
C ASP A 192 -25.23 17.45 14.72
N GLU A 193 -25.19 16.67 13.63
CA GLU A 193 -24.56 15.34 13.61
C GLU A 193 -23.04 15.43 13.84
N ALA A 194 -22.39 16.44 13.23
CA ALA A 194 -20.97 16.73 13.45
C ALA A 194 -20.68 17.09 14.93
N LYS A 195 -21.54 17.91 15.55
CA LYS A 195 -21.45 18.22 16.99
C LYS A 195 -21.61 16.97 17.83
N GLN A 196 -22.63 16.15 17.57
CA GLN A 196 -22.86 14.90 18.30
C GLN A 196 -21.65 13.96 18.24
N LEU A 197 -20.92 13.90 17.11
CA LEU A 197 -19.68 13.12 17.03
C LEU A 197 -18.55 13.66 17.91
N LEU A 198 -18.50 14.98 18.09
CA LEU A 198 -17.39 15.68 18.75
C LEU A 198 -17.63 16.00 20.24
N THR A 199 -18.88 16.06 20.72
CA THR A 199 -19.22 16.54 22.08
C THR A 199 -19.17 15.48 23.19
N ASP A 200 -18.93 14.20 22.89
CA ASP A 200 -18.91 13.14 23.90
C ASP A 200 -17.53 12.97 24.57
N ASP A 201 -17.02 14.05 25.19
CA ASP A 201 -15.88 14.01 26.12
C ASP A 201 -16.29 13.56 27.54
N VAL A 202 -17.51 13.05 27.74
CA VAL A 202 -17.88 12.36 28.99
C VAL A 202 -17.48 10.89 28.87
N PRO A 203 -16.58 10.37 29.73
CA PRO A 203 -16.16 8.98 29.70
C PRO A 203 -17.27 8.10 30.26
N THR A 204 -18.34 7.90 29.51
CA THR A 204 -19.17 6.72 29.67
C THR A 204 -18.43 5.53 29.11
N ARG A 205 -18.60 4.34 29.72
CA ARG A 205 -17.98 3.07 29.33
C ARG A 205 -18.13 2.70 27.83
N ASP A 206 -19.00 3.41 27.10
CA ASP A 206 -19.42 3.17 25.71
C ASP A 206 -18.82 4.14 24.66
N GLY A 207 -17.90 5.05 25.02
CA GLY A 207 -17.38 6.11 24.13
C GLY A 207 -16.63 5.66 22.86
N ASN A 208 -16.35 4.36 22.70
CA ASN A 208 -15.70 3.78 21.52
C ASN A 208 -16.69 3.06 20.58
N GLN A 209 -18.00 3.18 20.79
CA GLN A 209 -18.99 2.52 19.96
C GLN A 209 -19.31 3.32 18.68
N LEU A 210 -19.49 2.61 17.58
CA LEU A 210 -19.91 3.16 16.30
C LEU A 210 -21.25 3.91 16.42
N LYS A 211 -21.27 5.20 16.06
CA LYS A 211 -22.52 5.99 16.03
C LYS A 211 -23.31 5.72 14.75
N GLN A 212 -24.62 5.57 14.91
CA GLN A 212 -25.59 5.37 13.83
C GLN A 212 -26.48 6.61 13.71
N PHE A 213 -26.52 7.24 12.54
CA PHE A 213 -27.37 8.41 12.30
C PHE A 213 -28.71 8.00 11.65
N PRO A 214 -29.86 8.41 12.22
CA PRO A 214 -31.18 7.89 11.85
C PRO A 214 -31.73 8.36 10.50
N ALA A 215 -31.05 9.24 9.76
CA ALA A 215 -31.59 9.82 8.53
C ALA A 215 -31.48 8.90 7.28
N GLN A 216 -30.84 7.74 7.32
CA GLN A 216 -30.34 7.09 6.09
C GLN A 216 -30.52 5.56 6.00
N SER A 217 -31.59 5.01 6.59
CA SER A 217 -32.10 3.66 6.27
C SER A 217 -32.78 3.63 4.88
N ARG A 218 -32.03 3.92 3.83
CA ARG A 218 -32.47 3.73 2.45
C ARG A 218 -31.66 2.58 1.83
N ASN A 219 -32.35 1.68 1.12
CA ASN A 219 -31.72 0.81 0.14
C ASN A 219 -31.09 1.71 -0.95
N MET A 220 -29.87 2.17 -0.73
CA MET A 220 -29.23 3.17 -1.60
C MET A 220 -28.43 2.52 -2.74
N GLY A 221 -28.16 1.22 -2.66
CA GLY A 221 -27.46 0.46 -3.69
C GLY A 221 -28.41 0.05 -4.82
N ARG A 222 -28.17 0.52 -6.03
CA ARG A 222 -28.83 0.02 -7.24
C ARG A 222 -27.83 -0.79 -8.05
N VAL A 223 -28.22 -2.01 -8.45
CA VAL A 223 -27.45 -2.80 -9.42
C VAL A 223 -27.56 -2.11 -10.78
N GLU A 224 -26.43 -1.63 -11.30
CA GLU A 224 -26.36 -1.02 -12.63
C GLU A 224 -26.20 -2.08 -13.72
N ALA A 225 -25.31 -3.03 -13.48
CA ALA A 225 -24.97 -4.07 -14.42
C ALA A 225 -24.57 -5.34 -13.66
N MET A 226 -24.85 -6.48 -14.29
CA MET A 226 -24.55 -7.79 -13.73
C MET A 226 -24.03 -8.70 -14.83
N PHE A 227 -22.99 -9.45 -14.51
CA PHE A 227 -22.49 -10.58 -15.29
C PHE A 227 -22.57 -11.84 -14.43
N SER A 228 -23.14 -12.92 -14.96
CA SER A 228 -23.21 -14.18 -14.24
C SER A 228 -22.69 -15.34 -15.08
N GLU A 229 -21.84 -16.16 -14.47
CA GLU A 229 -21.37 -17.42 -15.03
C GLU A 229 -21.45 -18.48 -13.91
N HIS A 230 -22.65 -19.05 -13.72
CA HIS A 230 -23.04 -19.90 -12.58
C HIS A 230 -22.24 -21.22 -12.39
N ARG A 231 -21.18 -21.45 -13.17
CA ARG A 231 -20.37 -22.68 -13.13
C ARG A 231 -18.93 -22.45 -12.69
N GLU A 232 -18.55 -21.22 -12.33
CA GLU A 232 -17.19 -20.90 -11.94
C GLU A 232 -17.16 -19.89 -10.79
N MET A 233 -16.24 -20.09 -9.84
CA MET A 233 -15.95 -19.11 -8.81
C MET A 233 -15.11 -17.98 -9.39
N ILE A 234 -15.53 -16.73 -9.15
CA ILE A 234 -14.73 -15.54 -9.49
C ILE A 234 -13.97 -15.13 -8.24
N TRP A 235 -12.65 -15.03 -8.35
CA TRP A 235 -11.74 -14.75 -7.24
C TRP A 235 -11.31 -13.29 -7.17
N SER A 236 -11.08 -12.67 -8.33
CA SER A 236 -10.52 -11.32 -8.41
C SER A 236 -11.09 -10.54 -9.58
N LEU A 237 -11.02 -9.23 -9.44
CA LEU A 237 -11.51 -8.25 -10.38
C LEU A 237 -10.50 -7.11 -10.51
N ASP A 238 -10.36 -6.61 -11.74
CA ASP A 238 -9.90 -5.25 -11.95
C ASP A 238 -10.70 -4.53 -13.05
N THR A 239 -10.95 -3.24 -12.85
CA THR A 239 -11.76 -2.41 -13.75
C THR A 239 -11.01 -1.14 -14.15
N ASP A 240 -11.04 -0.81 -15.44
CA ASP A 240 -10.53 0.44 -16.00
C ASP A 240 -11.64 1.13 -16.80
N TYR A 241 -12.26 2.11 -16.16
CA TYR A 241 -13.39 2.86 -16.72
C TYR A 241 -12.98 3.74 -17.89
N ALA A 242 -11.75 4.29 -17.87
CA ALA A 242 -11.29 5.14 -18.97
C ALA A 242 -11.19 4.36 -20.28
N LYS A 243 -10.99 3.05 -20.20
CA LYS A 243 -10.86 2.14 -21.35
C LYS A 243 -12.07 1.26 -21.58
N ASP A 244 -13.16 1.47 -20.82
CA ASP A 244 -14.37 0.64 -20.87
C ASP A 244 -14.06 -0.86 -20.78
N CYS A 245 -13.11 -1.25 -19.91
CA CYS A 245 -12.61 -2.61 -19.82
C CYS A 245 -12.61 -3.11 -18.38
N ALA A 246 -13.13 -4.32 -18.17
CA ALA A 246 -13.07 -5.03 -16.90
C ALA A 246 -12.50 -6.43 -17.11
N VAL A 247 -11.71 -6.93 -16.16
CA VAL A 247 -11.11 -8.27 -16.23
C VAL A 247 -11.45 -9.02 -14.96
N LEU A 248 -11.92 -10.26 -15.13
CA LEU A 248 -12.26 -11.17 -14.03
C LEU A 248 -11.32 -12.36 -14.02
N GLY A 249 -10.78 -12.67 -12.85
CA GLY A 249 -10.08 -13.91 -12.57
C GLY A 249 -11.04 -14.96 -12.03
N GLY A 250 -11.31 -15.99 -12.83
CA GLY A 250 -12.11 -17.15 -12.43
C GLY A 250 -11.26 -18.32 -11.95
N GLU A 251 -11.93 -19.41 -11.58
CA GLU A 251 -11.26 -20.67 -11.20
C GLU A 251 -10.61 -21.38 -12.40
N LYS A 252 -11.23 -21.29 -13.59
CA LYS A 252 -10.78 -22.00 -14.80
C LYS A 252 -10.54 -21.09 -15.98
N ARG A 253 -10.99 -19.83 -15.91
CA ARG A 253 -10.90 -18.87 -17.00
C ARG A 253 -10.60 -17.47 -16.51
N VAL A 254 -9.95 -16.69 -17.36
CA VAL A 254 -9.91 -15.22 -17.25
C VAL A 254 -10.91 -14.66 -18.26
N TYR A 255 -11.76 -13.75 -17.81
CA TYR A 255 -12.76 -13.08 -18.65
C TYR A 255 -12.37 -11.64 -18.88
N GLN A 256 -12.55 -11.19 -20.13
CA GLN A 256 -12.52 -9.78 -20.49
C GLN A 256 -13.95 -9.32 -20.76
N LEU A 257 -14.37 -8.29 -20.04
CA LEU A 257 -15.67 -7.65 -20.14
C LEU A 257 -15.53 -6.20 -20.64
N THR A 258 -16.59 -5.66 -21.24
CA THR A 258 -16.77 -4.22 -21.45
C THR A 258 -17.07 -3.53 -20.12
N GLY A 259 -17.08 -2.19 -20.06
CA GLY A 259 -17.56 -1.49 -18.87
C GLY A 259 -19.04 -1.73 -18.61
N ASP A 260 -19.86 -2.04 -19.61
CA ASP A 260 -21.25 -2.53 -19.41
C ASP A 260 -21.33 -4.01 -18.94
N LEU A 261 -20.20 -4.62 -18.61
CA LEU A 261 -20.09 -6.00 -18.11
C LEU A 261 -20.50 -7.07 -19.12
N ARG A 262 -20.42 -6.75 -20.41
CA ARG A 262 -20.65 -7.72 -21.49
C ARG A 262 -19.37 -8.46 -21.81
N ARG A 263 -19.43 -9.78 -21.91
CA ARG A 263 -18.27 -10.62 -22.22
C ARG A 263 -17.76 -10.38 -23.63
N ILE A 264 -16.51 -9.94 -23.73
CA ILE A 264 -15.77 -9.75 -24.99
C ILE A 264 -15.00 -11.01 -25.37
N ALA A 265 -14.23 -11.54 -24.42
CA ALA A 265 -13.35 -12.68 -24.62
C ALA A 265 -13.19 -13.49 -23.32
N SER A 266 -12.79 -14.74 -23.47
CA SER A 266 -12.39 -15.59 -22.35
C SER A 266 -11.22 -16.45 -22.77
N SER A 267 -10.28 -16.72 -21.86
CA SER A 267 -9.24 -17.73 -22.06
C SER A 267 -9.22 -18.73 -20.92
N LYS A 268 -8.92 -19.98 -21.25
CA LYS A 268 -8.73 -21.05 -20.27
C LYS A 268 -7.38 -20.87 -19.58
N ILE A 269 -7.39 -21.05 -18.27
CA ILE A 269 -6.20 -21.07 -17.41
C ILE A 269 -6.09 -22.43 -16.74
N ASN A 270 -4.85 -22.81 -16.39
CA ASN A 270 -4.56 -24.12 -15.83
C ASN A 270 -4.84 -24.22 -14.32
N SER A 271 -5.10 -23.08 -13.67
CA SER A 271 -5.36 -22.99 -12.23
C SER A 271 -6.15 -21.71 -11.92
N ALA A 272 -6.70 -21.59 -10.71
CA ALA A 272 -7.50 -20.43 -10.29
C ALA A 272 -6.70 -19.12 -10.30
N ALA A 273 -7.30 -18.04 -10.80
CA ALA A 273 -6.70 -16.71 -10.84
C ALA A 273 -7.04 -15.90 -9.58
N PHE A 274 -6.19 -16.02 -8.58
CA PHE A 274 -6.35 -15.39 -7.26
C PHE A 274 -6.21 -13.87 -7.26
N ASP A 275 -5.44 -13.30 -8.19
CA ASP A 275 -5.42 -11.86 -8.41
C ASP A 275 -5.31 -11.56 -9.91
N VAL A 276 -6.00 -10.53 -10.34
CA VAL A 276 -5.98 -10.05 -11.72
C VAL A 276 -5.85 -8.54 -11.69
N ARG A 277 -4.97 -8.01 -12.54
CA ARG A 277 -4.71 -6.57 -12.64
C ARG A 277 -4.60 -6.12 -14.09
N LEU A 278 -5.29 -5.04 -14.42
CA LEU A 278 -5.08 -4.29 -15.64
C LEU A 278 -3.77 -3.51 -15.53
N SER A 279 -2.94 -3.59 -16.58
CA SER A 279 -1.68 -2.88 -16.55
C SER A 279 -1.91 -1.38 -16.68
N LYS A 280 -1.35 -0.62 -15.74
CA LYS A 280 -1.42 0.85 -15.75
C LYS A 280 -0.53 1.44 -16.83
N TRP A 281 0.59 0.77 -17.13
CA TRP A 281 1.60 1.26 -18.07
C TRP A 281 1.40 0.75 -19.49
N GLN A 282 0.72 -0.40 -19.66
CA GLN A 282 0.39 -0.96 -20.97
C GLN A 282 -1.12 -1.17 -21.11
N PRO A 283 -1.83 -0.34 -21.89
CA PRO A 283 -3.29 -0.25 -21.82
C PRO A 283 -4.05 -1.49 -22.27
N ASN A 284 -3.39 -2.40 -22.98
CA ASN A 284 -3.98 -3.61 -23.56
C ASN A 284 -3.46 -4.90 -22.92
N HIS A 285 -2.83 -4.82 -21.76
CA HIS A 285 -2.33 -6.00 -21.07
C HIS A 285 -3.00 -6.15 -19.71
N CYS A 286 -3.26 -7.39 -19.32
CA CYS A 286 -3.59 -7.73 -17.95
C CYS A 286 -2.66 -8.80 -17.41
N LEU A 287 -2.46 -8.75 -16.11
CA LEU A 287 -1.65 -9.68 -15.33
C LEU A 287 -2.59 -10.56 -14.53
N ALA A 288 -2.37 -11.87 -14.53
CA ALA A 288 -3.09 -12.80 -13.68
C ALA A 288 -2.10 -13.60 -12.83
N GLY A 289 -2.34 -13.62 -11.53
CA GLY A 289 -1.63 -14.43 -10.55
C GLY A 289 -2.40 -15.71 -10.31
N LEU A 290 -1.79 -16.83 -10.66
CA LEU A 290 -2.45 -18.12 -10.56
C LEU A 290 -2.09 -18.83 -9.25
N ARG A 291 -3.00 -19.69 -8.80
CA ARG A 291 -2.82 -20.55 -7.63
C ARG A 291 -1.64 -21.52 -7.77
N ASN A 292 -1.23 -21.88 -8.98
CA ASN A 292 -0.04 -22.71 -9.19
C ASN A 292 1.29 -21.94 -9.06
N GLY A 293 1.26 -20.64 -8.74
CA GLY A 293 2.46 -19.80 -8.62
C GLY A 293 2.89 -19.13 -9.91
N THR A 294 2.25 -19.44 -11.05
CA THR A 294 2.59 -18.79 -12.32
C THR A 294 1.91 -17.43 -12.43
N ILE A 295 2.66 -16.42 -12.87
CA ILE A 295 2.09 -15.13 -13.29
C ILE A 295 2.00 -15.13 -14.80
N GLN A 296 0.84 -14.76 -15.34
CA GLN A 296 0.57 -14.74 -16.77
C GLN A 296 0.25 -13.33 -17.26
N LEU A 297 0.83 -12.94 -18.39
CA LEU A 297 0.53 -11.70 -19.10
C LEU A 297 -0.44 -12.02 -20.23
N PHE A 298 -1.64 -11.46 -20.21
CA PHE A 298 -2.58 -11.57 -21.32
C PHE A 298 -2.56 -10.31 -22.16
N ASP A 299 -2.56 -10.47 -23.49
CA ASP A 299 -2.85 -9.39 -24.43
C ASP A 299 -4.36 -9.35 -24.72
N LEU A 300 -5.01 -8.27 -24.28
CA LEU A 300 -6.45 -8.04 -24.36
C LEU A 300 -6.96 -7.78 -25.79
N ARG A 301 -6.06 -7.59 -26.76
CA ARG A 301 -6.43 -7.40 -28.17
C ARG A 301 -6.69 -8.71 -28.90
N ARG A 302 -6.09 -9.81 -28.42
CA ARG A 302 -6.14 -11.11 -29.09
C ARG A 302 -7.34 -11.91 -28.61
N LYS A 303 -8.00 -12.63 -29.53
CA LYS A 303 -9.17 -13.47 -29.26
C LYS A 303 -8.91 -14.88 -29.84
N PRO A 304 -8.82 -15.95 -29.02
CA PRO A 304 -8.86 -15.95 -27.55
C PRO A 304 -7.67 -15.18 -26.95
N LEU A 305 -7.80 -14.76 -25.68
CA LEU A 305 -6.72 -14.02 -24.99
C LEU A 305 -5.45 -14.88 -25.00
N SER A 306 -4.40 -14.41 -25.67
CA SER A 306 -3.12 -15.11 -25.65
C SER A 306 -2.39 -14.73 -24.38
N PHE A 307 -1.84 -15.72 -23.69
CA PHE A 307 -1.00 -15.48 -22.53
C PHE A 307 0.46 -15.81 -22.81
N ASN A 308 1.36 -15.04 -22.20
CA ASN A 308 2.74 -15.39 -22.04
C ASN A 308 3.00 -15.64 -20.55
N ALA A 309 3.55 -16.81 -20.22
CA ALA A 309 4.02 -17.07 -18.86
C ALA A 309 5.17 -16.10 -18.57
N ILE A 310 5.00 -15.36 -17.48
CA ILE A 310 5.90 -14.32 -17.06
C ILE A 310 6.95 -14.94 -16.15
N CYS A 311 6.57 -15.23 -14.92
CA CYS A 311 7.45 -15.68 -13.85
C CYS A 311 6.76 -16.75 -13.02
N GLU A 312 7.57 -17.50 -12.28
CA GLU A 312 7.14 -18.56 -11.36
C GLU A 312 7.50 -18.11 -9.94
N ALA A 313 6.47 -17.80 -9.16
CA ALA A 313 6.60 -17.53 -7.74
C ALA A 313 6.82 -18.85 -6.97
N SER A 314 7.25 -18.74 -5.71
CA SER A 314 7.51 -19.93 -4.86
C SER A 314 6.24 -20.70 -4.49
N SER A 315 5.09 -20.04 -4.47
CA SER A 315 3.79 -20.60 -4.09
C SER A 315 2.65 -19.84 -4.78
N SER A 316 1.40 -20.17 -4.44
CA SER A 316 0.19 -19.53 -4.97
C SER A 316 0.26 -18.01 -4.86
N VAL A 317 0.05 -17.30 -5.97
CA VAL A 317 0.13 -15.83 -6.00
C VAL A 317 -1.15 -15.24 -5.41
N THR A 318 -1.06 -14.49 -4.32
CA THR A 318 -2.22 -13.89 -3.64
C THR A 318 -2.50 -12.46 -4.10
N LYS A 319 -1.44 -11.67 -4.34
CA LYS A 319 -1.53 -10.29 -4.83
C LYS A 319 -0.42 -9.95 -5.82
N ILE A 320 -0.78 -9.17 -6.83
CA ILE A 320 0.13 -8.62 -7.84
C ILE A 320 -0.04 -7.11 -7.89
N VAL A 321 1.09 -6.38 -7.89
CA VAL A 321 1.10 -4.94 -8.11
C VAL A 321 2.17 -4.58 -9.12
N GLU A 322 1.78 -3.85 -10.15
CA GLU A 322 2.71 -3.22 -11.08
C GLU A 322 3.25 -1.93 -10.45
N MET A 323 4.51 -1.95 -10.00
CA MET A 323 5.15 -0.80 -9.35
C MET A 323 5.54 0.27 -10.37
N ASP A 324 6.13 -0.16 -11.48
CA ASP A 324 6.46 0.68 -12.62
C ASP A 324 6.32 -0.13 -13.92
N SER A 325 6.71 0.46 -15.05
CA SER A 325 6.70 -0.22 -16.37
C SER A 325 7.57 -1.50 -16.46
N GLN A 326 8.43 -1.75 -15.47
CA GLN A 326 9.48 -2.75 -15.46
C GLN A 326 9.50 -3.63 -14.21
N GLN A 327 8.78 -3.30 -13.16
CA GLN A 327 8.84 -3.98 -11.87
C GLN A 327 7.46 -4.47 -11.48
N LEU A 328 7.45 -5.70 -10.97
CA LEU A 328 6.26 -6.35 -10.51
C LEU A 328 6.47 -6.83 -9.07
N LEU A 329 5.65 -6.35 -8.15
CA LEU A 329 5.53 -6.89 -6.81
C LEU A 329 4.57 -8.08 -6.84
N CYS A 330 5.00 -9.18 -6.25
CA CYS A 330 4.23 -10.40 -6.11
C CYS A 330 4.27 -10.85 -4.64
N VAL A 331 3.08 -11.04 -4.05
CA VAL A 331 2.92 -11.67 -2.74
C VAL A 331 2.39 -13.07 -2.95
N SER A 332 3.01 -14.03 -2.28
CA SER A 332 2.69 -15.45 -2.38
C SER A 332 2.10 -15.96 -1.06
N LEU A 333 1.36 -17.06 -1.14
CA LEU A 333 0.63 -17.65 -0.01
C LEU A 333 1.56 -18.21 1.08
N ASP A 334 2.78 -18.59 0.74
CA ASP A 334 3.83 -19.10 1.65
C ASP A 334 4.55 -17.98 2.45
N GLY A 335 4.06 -16.74 2.35
CA GLY A 335 4.70 -15.59 2.97
C GLY A 335 5.79 -14.94 2.12
N SER A 336 6.12 -15.51 0.96
CA SER A 336 7.17 -14.95 0.09
C SER A 336 6.68 -13.68 -0.62
N ILE A 337 7.36 -12.58 -0.34
CA ILE A 337 7.17 -11.32 -1.05
C ILE A 337 8.36 -11.11 -2.00
N SER A 338 8.07 -10.98 -3.29
CA SER A 338 9.09 -10.94 -4.35
C SER A 338 8.85 -9.78 -5.30
N ILE A 339 9.94 -9.16 -5.74
CA ILE A 339 9.93 -8.10 -6.76
C ILE A 339 10.67 -8.63 -7.98
N TRP A 340 9.99 -8.57 -9.13
CA TRP A 340 10.45 -9.12 -10.40
C TRP A 340 10.69 -8.02 -11.43
N ASP A 341 11.71 -8.19 -12.26
CA ASP A 341 11.95 -7.33 -13.44
C ASP A 341 11.26 -7.92 -14.67
N LYS A 342 10.40 -7.11 -15.29
CA LYS A 342 9.60 -7.43 -16.46
C LYS A 342 10.37 -7.69 -17.74
N ARG A 343 11.65 -7.35 -17.75
CA ARG A 343 12.53 -7.66 -18.87
C ARG A 343 13.22 -9.01 -18.70
N LYS A 344 13.26 -9.54 -17.47
CA LYS A 344 14.08 -10.69 -17.09
C LYS A 344 13.28 -11.78 -16.38
N PHE A 345 12.00 -11.94 -16.72
CA PHE A 345 11.06 -12.74 -15.92
C PHE A 345 11.37 -14.24 -15.73
N ARG A 346 12.35 -14.81 -16.43
CA ARG A 346 12.84 -16.19 -16.21
C ARG A 346 14.06 -16.28 -15.29
N LYS A 347 14.60 -15.15 -14.85
CA LYS A 347 15.68 -15.05 -13.87
C LYS A 347 15.03 -14.78 -12.52
N GLU A 348 15.62 -15.31 -11.45
CA GLU A 348 15.19 -15.15 -10.06
C GLU A 348 14.69 -13.72 -9.73
N PRO A 349 13.80 -13.57 -8.74
CA PRO A 349 13.30 -12.25 -8.38
C PRO A 349 14.47 -11.32 -8.04
N VAL A 350 14.38 -10.07 -8.50
CA VAL A 350 15.39 -9.03 -8.27
C VAL A 350 15.58 -8.78 -6.78
N ARG A 351 14.50 -8.91 -6.02
CA ARG A 351 14.50 -8.74 -4.57
C ARG A 351 13.46 -9.63 -3.92
N ARG A 352 13.77 -10.11 -2.72
CA ARG A 352 12.82 -10.76 -1.81
C ARG A 352 12.74 -9.97 -0.53
N LEU A 353 11.53 -9.76 -0.03
CA LEU A 353 11.27 -9.18 1.28
C LEU A 353 10.94 -10.32 2.25
N SER A 354 11.52 -10.26 3.44
CA SER A 354 11.45 -11.31 4.45
C SER A 354 10.62 -10.86 5.66
N GLY A 355 10.21 -11.82 6.49
CA GLY A 355 9.50 -11.56 7.74
C GLY A 355 7.97 -11.53 7.64
N HIS A 356 7.41 -11.68 6.43
CA HIS A 356 5.98 -11.90 6.27
C HIS A 356 5.65 -13.36 6.60
N VAL A 357 4.59 -13.56 7.39
CA VAL A 357 4.17 -14.87 7.89
C VAL A 357 2.79 -15.17 7.33
N ASN A 358 2.73 -16.06 6.34
CA ASN A 358 1.49 -16.59 5.79
C ASN A 358 1.68 -18.07 5.49
N GLU A 359 0.71 -18.88 5.89
CA GLU A 359 0.75 -20.32 5.71
C GLU A 359 -0.31 -20.80 4.72
N ALA A 360 -1.47 -20.12 4.65
CA ALA A 360 -2.62 -20.61 3.91
C ALA A 360 -3.70 -19.57 3.57
N THR A 361 -3.58 -18.31 4.00
CA THR A 361 -4.67 -17.33 3.89
C THR A 361 -4.47 -16.41 2.69
N HIS A 362 -5.43 -16.37 1.76
CA HIS A 362 -5.37 -15.49 0.58
C HIS A 362 -5.94 -14.07 0.87
N GLY A 363 -6.99 -13.98 1.68
CA GLY A 363 -7.71 -12.73 1.99
C GLY A 363 -7.07 -11.87 3.08
N LEU A 364 -5.74 -11.81 3.12
CA LEU A 364 -5.01 -10.97 4.08
C LEU A 364 -5.06 -9.50 3.65
N ALA A 365 -5.10 -8.60 4.63
CA ALA A 365 -5.02 -7.17 4.41
C ALA A 365 -3.74 -6.80 3.65
N PHE A 366 -3.90 -6.00 2.60
CA PHE A 366 -2.83 -5.61 1.70
C PHE A 366 -3.08 -4.18 1.22
N ASP A 367 -2.06 -3.33 1.29
CA ASP A 367 -2.09 -2.00 0.70
C ASP A 367 -0.69 -1.60 0.23
N VAL A 368 -0.63 -0.80 -0.85
CA VAL A 368 0.64 -0.36 -1.44
C VAL A 368 0.55 1.11 -1.81
N ASP A 369 1.52 1.87 -1.31
CA ASP A 369 1.75 3.24 -1.68
C ASP A 369 2.98 3.29 -2.59
N LEU A 370 2.74 3.48 -3.89
CA LEU A 370 3.80 3.53 -4.90
C LEU A 370 4.56 4.86 -4.88
N ASP A 371 3.95 5.95 -4.41
CA ASP A 371 4.58 7.27 -4.37
C ASP A 371 5.63 7.35 -3.25
N ASN A 372 5.34 6.71 -2.11
CA ASN A 372 6.26 6.62 -0.98
C ASN A 372 7.03 5.29 -0.92
N GLU A 373 6.83 4.40 -1.89
CA GLU A 373 7.47 3.08 -1.99
C GLU A 373 7.27 2.24 -0.72
N LEU A 374 6.02 2.12 -0.24
CA LEU A 374 5.66 1.37 0.95
C LEU A 374 4.68 0.24 0.64
N LEU A 375 4.89 -0.89 1.32
CA LEU A 375 4.03 -2.07 1.25
C LEU A 375 3.52 -2.39 2.65
N LEU A 376 2.21 -2.52 2.81
CA LEU A 376 1.56 -3.03 4.00
C LEU A 376 0.98 -4.42 3.71
N VAL A 377 1.27 -5.40 4.57
CA VAL A 377 0.68 -6.74 4.52
C VAL A 377 0.42 -7.25 5.93
N SER A 378 -0.76 -7.83 6.18
CA SER A 378 -1.05 -8.58 7.41
C SER A 378 -0.66 -10.05 7.29
N GLY A 379 -0.17 -10.66 8.37
CA GLY A 379 0.15 -12.09 8.43
C GLY A 379 -0.89 -12.95 9.16
N ASN A 380 -0.74 -14.27 9.01
CA ASN A 380 -1.48 -15.28 9.78
C ASN A 380 -1.12 -15.28 11.26
N ASP A 381 0.01 -14.69 11.62
CA ASP A 381 0.42 -14.48 13.01
C ASP A 381 -0.36 -13.37 13.71
N GLY A 382 -1.31 -12.73 13.01
CA GLY A 382 -2.13 -11.64 13.53
C GLY A 382 -1.38 -10.32 13.57
N CYS A 383 -0.24 -10.18 12.92
CA CYS A 383 0.51 -8.92 12.90
C CYS A 383 0.43 -8.26 11.51
N VAL A 384 0.26 -6.94 11.49
CA VAL A 384 0.40 -6.11 10.29
C VAL A 384 1.81 -5.58 10.21
N ARG A 385 2.42 -5.68 9.04
CA ARG A 385 3.80 -5.27 8.81
C ARG A 385 3.88 -4.31 7.64
N ILE A 386 4.87 -3.43 7.70
CA ILE A 386 5.16 -2.47 6.64
C ILE A 386 6.60 -2.62 6.18
N TRP A 387 6.81 -2.70 4.87
CA TRP A 387 8.12 -2.80 4.23
C TRP A 387 8.40 -1.58 3.37
N SER A 388 9.69 -1.26 3.23
CA SER A 388 10.19 -0.35 2.21
C SER A 388 10.32 -1.11 0.90
N LEU A 389 9.68 -0.62 -0.14
CA LEU A 389 9.91 -1.04 -1.53
C LEU A 389 11.11 -0.32 -2.15
N SER A 390 11.55 0.80 -1.57
CA SER A 390 12.75 1.54 -2.02
C SER A 390 13.98 0.64 -2.06
N ASN A 391 14.93 0.94 -2.95
CA ASN A 391 16.11 0.11 -3.23
C ASN A 391 17.14 0.02 -2.07
N SER A 392 16.73 0.27 -0.82
CA SER A 392 17.54 0.10 0.40
C SER A 392 17.90 -1.38 0.67
N ALA A 393 18.98 -1.61 1.41
CA ALA A 393 19.54 -2.94 1.66
C ALA A 393 18.73 -3.81 2.65
N SER A 394 17.67 -3.27 3.29
CA SER A 394 16.88 -4.01 4.27
C SER A 394 15.74 -4.76 3.60
N SER A 395 15.76 -6.09 3.68
CA SER A 395 14.62 -6.95 3.32
C SER A 395 13.61 -7.12 4.45
N GLN A 396 13.92 -6.62 5.65
CA GLN A 396 13.09 -6.77 6.85
C GLN A 396 12.00 -5.70 6.94
N PRO A 397 10.89 -5.97 7.66
CA PRO A 397 9.84 -4.99 7.88
C PRO A 397 10.37 -3.79 8.66
N MET A 398 9.91 -2.60 8.29
CA MET A 398 10.20 -1.33 8.97
C MET A 398 9.33 -1.12 10.20
N TRP A 399 8.13 -1.72 10.23
CA TRP A 399 7.19 -1.62 11.33
C TRP A 399 6.39 -2.91 11.44
N THR A 400 6.02 -3.26 12.67
CA THR A 400 5.15 -4.38 13.00
C THR A 400 4.14 -3.92 14.05
N SER A 401 2.86 -4.21 13.82
CA SER A 401 1.79 -3.89 14.75
C SER A 401 1.81 -4.78 15.99
N GLU A 402 0.94 -4.46 16.94
CA GLU A 402 0.52 -5.40 17.97
C GLU A 402 -0.14 -6.64 17.34
N LYS A 403 -0.17 -7.73 18.11
CA LYS A 403 -0.76 -8.99 17.68
C LYS A 403 -2.28 -8.95 17.87
N PHE A 404 -3.00 -9.06 16.76
CA PHE A 404 -4.46 -9.23 16.72
C PHE A 404 -4.85 -10.69 16.97
N THR A 405 -6.05 -10.92 17.51
CA THR A 405 -6.51 -12.28 17.85
C THR A 405 -6.82 -13.14 16.63
N ARG A 406 -7.23 -12.49 15.53
CA ARG A 406 -7.50 -13.11 14.23
C ARG A 406 -6.67 -12.40 13.16
N HIS A 407 -6.58 -13.02 11.98
CA HIS A 407 -5.97 -12.36 10.84
C HIS A 407 -6.75 -11.09 10.48
N VAL A 408 -6.01 -10.07 10.05
CA VAL A 408 -6.57 -8.76 9.72
C VAL A 408 -7.15 -8.81 8.31
N THR A 409 -8.39 -8.36 8.16
CA THR A 409 -9.14 -8.47 6.89
C THR A 409 -8.85 -7.30 5.95
N SER A 410 -8.63 -6.10 6.49
CA SER A 410 -8.32 -4.93 5.67
C SER A 410 -7.52 -3.89 6.45
N ALA A 411 -6.64 -3.21 5.75
CA ALA A 411 -5.80 -2.16 6.31
C ALA A 411 -5.43 -1.18 5.19
N LYS A 412 -5.23 0.08 5.56
CA LYS A 412 -4.94 1.16 4.63
C LYS A 412 -3.89 2.12 5.18
N LEU A 413 -2.93 2.48 4.33
CA LEU A 413 -1.90 3.48 4.56
C LEU A 413 -2.43 4.88 4.23
N PHE A 414 -2.20 5.83 5.14
CA PHE A 414 -2.48 7.26 4.93
C PHE A 414 -1.18 8.05 5.07
N ILE A 415 -0.45 8.12 3.96
CA ILE A 415 0.87 8.77 3.88
C ILE A 415 0.87 9.86 2.79
N ASP A 416 -0.24 9.98 2.05
CA ASP A 416 -0.40 10.90 0.93
C ASP A 416 -0.23 12.38 1.31
N LYS A 417 0.20 13.15 0.30
CA LYS A 417 0.30 14.62 0.38
C LYS A 417 -1.07 15.28 0.47
N GLN A 418 -2.09 14.64 -0.11
CA GLN A 418 -3.48 15.08 -0.09
C GLN A 418 -4.23 14.24 0.93
N PHE A 419 -4.63 14.86 2.02
CA PHE A 419 -5.48 14.24 3.02
C PHE A 419 -6.90 14.05 2.46
N PRO A 420 -7.69 13.11 3.00
CA PRO A 420 -9.14 13.21 2.88
C PRO A 420 -9.55 14.63 3.27
N ALA A 421 -10.34 15.30 2.43
CA ALA A 421 -10.81 16.63 2.74
C ALA A 421 -11.58 16.59 4.06
N ILE A 422 -11.51 17.68 4.81
CA ILE A 422 -12.33 17.82 6.01
C ILE A 422 -13.73 18.16 5.53
N GLN A 423 -14.73 17.45 6.05
CA GLN A 423 -16.13 17.79 5.85
C GLN A 423 -16.33 19.29 6.13
N PRO A 424 -17.00 20.07 5.28
CA PRO A 424 -17.07 21.53 5.43
C PRO A 424 -17.65 21.95 6.79
N ASN A 425 -18.58 21.16 7.33
CA ASN A 425 -19.20 21.40 8.64
C ASN A 425 -18.29 21.03 9.84
N TRP A 426 -17.10 20.47 9.59
CA TRP A 426 -16.09 20.12 10.60
C TRP A 426 -14.95 21.14 10.71
N LEU A 427 -14.83 22.05 9.72
CA LEU A 427 -13.81 23.10 9.70
C LEU A 427 -13.73 23.95 11.00
N PRO A 428 -14.85 24.30 11.67
CA PRO A 428 -14.79 25.05 12.94
C PRO A 428 -14.11 24.27 14.08
N TYR A 429 -14.07 22.94 13.98
CA TYR A 429 -13.51 22.03 15.00
C TYR A 429 -12.10 21.55 14.65
N SER A 430 -11.59 21.84 13.44
CA SER A 430 -10.31 21.34 12.94
C SER A 430 -9.12 22.24 13.31
N THR A 431 -9.03 22.66 14.59
CA THR A 431 -7.88 23.45 15.08
C THR A 431 -6.63 22.61 15.32
N LEU A 432 -6.76 21.28 15.33
CA LEU A 432 -5.68 20.33 15.58
C LEU A 432 -4.82 20.10 14.32
N LYS A 433 -3.50 20.05 14.53
CA LYS A 433 -2.49 19.84 13.48
C LYS A 433 -2.69 18.46 12.84
N ARG A 434 -2.55 18.41 11.52
CA ARG A 434 -2.66 17.17 10.74
C ARG A 434 -1.61 16.14 11.21
N HIS A 435 -2.07 15.01 11.73
CA HIS A 435 -1.19 13.90 12.14
C HIS A 435 -0.80 13.09 10.92
N ASN A 436 0.48 13.15 10.53
CA ASN A 436 1.04 12.44 9.39
C ASN A 436 2.29 11.68 9.81
N PRO A 437 2.48 10.44 9.33
CA PRO A 437 1.57 9.45 8.71
C PRO A 437 0.65 8.67 9.67
N GLY A 438 -0.33 7.94 9.12
CA GLY A 438 -1.18 6.99 9.85
C GLY A 438 -1.56 5.71 9.09
N VAL A 439 -2.06 4.72 9.82
CA VAL A 439 -2.52 3.42 9.31
C VAL A 439 -3.87 3.10 9.92
N LEU A 440 -4.89 2.84 9.10
CA LEU A 440 -6.17 2.35 9.56
C LEU A 440 -6.19 0.83 9.38
N ILE A 441 -6.52 0.11 10.45
CA ILE A 441 -6.57 -1.35 10.47
C ILE A 441 -7.98 -1.75 10.89
N PHE A 442 -8.61 -2.62 10.11
CA PHE A 442 -9.86 -3.26 10.50
C PHE A 442 -9.62 -4.74 10.77
N ALA A 443 -9.94 -5.17 11.99
CA ALA A 443 -9.68 -6.51 12.45
C ALA A 443 -10.84 -7.01 13.33
N ASN A 444 -10.94 -8.34 13.46
CA ASN A 444 -11.85 -8.96 14.42
C ASN A 444 -11.06 -9.31 15.70
N GLU A 445 -11.42 -8.67 16.80
CA GLU A 445 -10.86 -8.88 18.14
C GLU A 445 -11.92 -9.37 19.11
N ASN A 446 -11.68 -10.52 19.75
CA ASN A 446 -12.55 -11.07 20.80
C ASN A 446 -14.04 -11.16 20.40
N ASN A 447 -14.31 -11.58 19.16
CA ASN A 447 -15.65 -11.66 18.54
C ASN A 447 -16.33 -10.31 18.30
N SER A 448 -15.60 -9.20 18.35
CA SER A 448 -16.09 -7.89 17.93
C SER A 448 -15.24 -7.38 16.77
N ASN A 449 -15.86 -6.70 15.81
CA ASN A 449 -15.10 -6.05 14.75
C ASN A 449 -14.65 -4.66 15.21
N VAL A 450 -13.39 -4.34 14.92
CA VAL A 450 -12.70 -3.19 15.48
C VAL A 450 -11.92 -2.47 14.40
N ALA A 451 -12.11 -1.15 14.31
CA ALA A 451 -11.27 -0.26 13.53
C ALA A 451 -10.26 0.43 14.46
N LYS A 452 -8.97 0.15 14.26
CA LYS A 452 -7.85 0.78 14.99
C LYS A 452 -7.10 1.74 14.07
N TYR A 453 -6.91 2.97 14.55
CA TYR A 453 -6.08 3.94 13.86
C TYR A 453 -4.74 4.11 14.58
N TYR A 454 -3.67 4.00 13.80
CA TYR A 454 -2.29 4.23 14.23
C TYR A 454 -1.82 5.53 13.61
N SER A 455 -1.19 6.41 14.38
CA SER A 455 -0.63 7.67 13.85
C SER A 455 0.66 8.07 14.54
N ILE A 456 1.43 8.91 13.86
CA ILE A 456 2.61 9.57 14.42
C ILE A 456 2.21 10.90 15.04
N PHE A 457 2.49 11.04 16.34
CA PHE A 457 2.38 12.25 17.19
C PHE A 457 1.28 13.26 16.92
#